data_AF-A0A4U0VNL4-F1
#
_entry.id   AF-A0A4U0VNL4-F1
#
_cell.length_a   1.000
_cell.length_b   1.000
_cell.length_c   1.000
_cell.angle_alpha   90.00
_cell.angle_beta   90.00
_cell.angle_gamma   90.00
#
_symmetry.space_group_name_H-M   'P 1'
#
loop_
_entity.id
_entity.type
_entity.pdbx_description
1 polymer ?
#
loop_
_entity_poly.entity_id
_entity_poly.type
_entity_poly.pdbx_seq_one_letter_code
_entity_poly.pdbx_strand_id
1 'polypeptide(L)'
;MDFMAVLPNLQHLRVGLEQNPRHRWELFPTVSRLPRLVSLELDTTDISTWLQWPGFPPPDLTLFILSGTRPLYLHQLVIILGSSPVVSLSMREFFMSDLQPRDYSPDDLRIEHLSIAGYRRRASAIIGVKRVKAFIKKHRATLLSFKIDRALLAPSADVSAINRSLEQEGVSVRVVTVK
;
A
#
# COMPACT_ATOMS: atom_id res chain seq x y z
N MET A 1 -29.86 9.68 -9.84
CA MET A 1 -29.46 8.76 -10.92
C MET A 1 -28.17 8.09 -10.45
N ASP A 2 -28.13 6.76 -10.36
CA ASP A 2 -26.94 6.05 -9.91
C ASP A 2 -25.91 6.04 -11.06
N PHE A 3 -24.99 6.98 -11.05
CA PHE A 3 -24.02 7.23 -12.13
C PHE A 3 -23.09 6.04 -12.40
N MET A 4 -23.05 5.05 -11.50
CA MET A 4 -22.18 3.89 -11.61
C MET A 4 -22.94 2.58 -11.89
N ALA A 5 -24.27 2.58 -11.81
CA ALA A 5 -25.09 1.53 -12.46
C ALA A 5 -24.82 1.46 -13.98
N VAL A 6 -24.28 2.53 -14.54
CA VAL A 6 -23.93 2.67 -15.96
C VAL A 6 -22.53 2.12 -16.29
N LEU A 7 -21.71 1.77 -15.29
CA LEU A 7 -20.34 1.29 -15.48
C LEU A 7 -20.08 -0.10 -14.85
N PRO A 8 -20.90 -1.14 -15.13
CA PRO A 8 -20.76 -2.46 -14.52
C PRO A 8 -19.45 -3.18 -14.86
N ASN A 9 -18.74 -2.69 -15.88
CA ASN A 9 -17.49 -3.25 -16.38
C ASN A 9 -16.26 -2.44 -15.96
N LEU A 10 -16.41 -1.48 -15.04
CA LEU A 10 -15.27 -0.69 -14.58
C LEU A 10 -14.28 -1.55 -13.78
N GLN A 11 -13.09 -1.72 -14.34
CA GLN A 11 -12.01 -2.53 -13.74
C GLN A 11 -10.96 -1.68 -13.01
N HIS A 12 -10.75 -0.46 -13.49
CA HIS A 12 -9.75 0.46 -12.98
C HIS A 12 -10.42 1.76 -12.58
N LEU A 13 -10.23 2.15 -11.33
CA LEU A 13 -10.75 3.40 -10.81
C LEU A 13 -9.65 4.17 -10.08
N ARG A 14 -9.58 5.47 -10.37
CA ARG A 14 -8.79 6.43 -9.60
C ARG A 14 -9.74 7.41 -8.95
N VAL A 15 -9.63 7.56 -7.63
CA VAL A 15 -10.43 8.50 -6.83
C VAL A 15 -9.48 9.50 -6.20
N GLY A 16 -9.52 10.74 -6.70
CA GLY A 16 -8.85 11.88 -6.09
C GLY A 16 -9.79 12.65 -5.18
N LEU A 17 -9.48 12.77 -3.89
CA LEU A 17 -10.31 13.50 -2.93
C LEU A 17 -9.78 14.91 -2.65
N GLU A 18 -9.44 15.65 -3.70
CA GLU A 18 -9.07 17.04 -3.57
C GLU A 18 -10.33 17.91 -3.44
N GLN A 19 -10.48 18.51 -2.26
CA GLN A 19 -11.19 19.78 -1.97
C GLN A 19 -12.66 19.77 -1.52
N ASN A 20 -13.50 18.76 -1.81
CA ASN A 20 -14.90 18.80 -1.32
C ASN A 20 -15.30 17.58 -0.47
N PRO A 21 -15.38 17.71 0.87
CA PRO A 21 -15.75 16.61 1.76
C PRO A 21 -17.19 16.11 1.57
N ARG A 22 -18.09 16.91 0.97
CA ARG A 22 -19.49 16.50 0.77
C ARG A 22 -19.63 15.39 -0.29
N HIS A 23 -18.83 15.44 -1.35
CA HIS A 23 -18.86 14.40 -2.41
C HIS A 23 -18.15 13.11 -2.01
N ARG A 24 -17.40 13.10 -0.89
CA ARG A 24 -16.71 11.90 -0.41
C ARG A 24 -17.68 10.78 -0.04
N TRP A 25 -18.76 11.15 0.65
CA TRP A 25 -19.75 10.19 1.16
C TRP A 25 -20.56 9.50 0.06
N GLU A 26 -20.75 10.15 -1.09
CA GLU A 26 -21.49 9.60 -2.21
C GLU A 26 -20.66 8.56 -3.00
N LEU A 27 -19.33 8.66 -2.93
CA LEU A 27 -18.43 7.75 -3.66
C LEU A 27 -18.21 6.44 -2.92
N PHE A 28 -18.17 6.40 -1.58
CA PHE A 28 -17.89 5.16 -0.84
C PHE A 28 -18.84 4.01 -1.13
N PRO A 29 -20.19 4.19 -1.04
CA PRO A 29 -21.14 3.13 -1.37
C PRO A 29 -20.94 2.60 -2.77
N THR A 30 -20.56 3.51 -3.66
CA THR A 30 -20.51 3.28 -5.08
C THR A 30 -19.28 2.46 -5.46
N VAL A 31 -18.10 2.83 -4.94
CA VAL A 31 -16.85 2.07 -5.18
C VAL A 31 -16.94 0.66 -4.63
N SER A 32 -17.50 0.48 -3.43
CA SER A 32 -17.67 -0.84 -2.80
C SER A 32 -18.62 -1.78 -3.54
N ARG A 33 -19.46 -1.25 -4.44
CA ARG A 33 -20.43 -2.04 -5.22
C ARG A 33 -19.96 -2.38 -6.62
N LEU A 34 -18.76 -1.98 -7.03
CA LEU A 34 -18.25 -2.27 -8.37
C LEU A 34 -17.80 -3.74 -8.47
N PRO A 35 -18.56 -4.61 -9.16
CA PRO A 35 -18.37 -6.05 -9.09
C PRO A 35 -17.16 -6.54 -9.89
N ARG A 36 -16.49 -5.67 -10.65
CA ARG A 36 -15.33 -6.02 -11.49
C ARG A 36 -14.11 -5.16 -11.18
N LEU A 37 -14.14 -4.40 -10.09
CA LEU A 37 -13.03 -3.49 -9.76
C LEU A 37 -11.83 -4.28 -9.25
N VAL A 38 -10.81 -4.40 -10.09
CA VAL A 38 -9.57 -5.11 -9.78
C VAL A 38 -8.44 -4.17 -9.38
N SER A 39 -8.56 -2.88 -9.72
CA SER A 39 -7.53 -1.87 -9.53
C SER A 39 -8.14 -0.59 -8.99
N LEU A 40 -7.66 -0.14 -7.83
CA LEU A 40 -8.11 1.07 -7.18
C LEU A 40 -6.91 1.95 -6.79
N GLU A 41 -6.92 3.18 -7.27
CA GLU A 41 -6.05 4.24 -6.78
C GLU A 41 -6.86 5.21 -5.93
N LEU A 42 -6.51 5.33 -4.65
CA LEU A 42 -7.09 6.29 -3.72
C LEU A 42 -6.05 7.35 -3.38
N ASP A 43 -6.38 8.59 -3.70
CA ASP A 43 -5.66 9.76 -3.21
C ASP A 43 -6.52 10.43 -2.13
N THR A 44 -6.18 10.12 -0.88
CA THR A 44 -6.94 10.54 0.31
C THR A 44 -6.00 10.90 1.43
N THR A 45 -6.32 11.96 2.18
CA THR A 45 -5.58 12.32 3.39
C THR A 45 -5.87 11.38 4.56
N ASP A 46 -7.03 10.72 4.57
CA ASP A 46 -7.47 9.83 5.64
C ASP A 46 -8.19 8.60 5.05
N ILE A 47 -7.64 7.42 5.28
CA ILE A 47 -8.22 6.14 4.84
C ILE A 47 -9.21 5.57 5.85
N SER A 48 -9.26 6.09 7.09
CA SER A 48 -10.11 5.56 8.15
C SER A 48 -11.60 5.58 7.77
N THR A 49 -12.01 6.65 7.10
CA THR A 49 -13.39 6.82 6.60
C THR A 49 -13.78 5.77 5.58
N TRP A 50 -12.86 5.36 4.71
CA TRP A 50 -13.09 4.29 3.74
C TRP A 50 -13.23 2.93 4.43
N LEU A 51 -12.39 2.64 5.42
CA LEU A 51 -12.38 1.35 6.12
C LEU A 51 -13.59 1.13 7.02
N GLN A 52 -14.29 2.20 7.41
CA GLN A 52 -15.55 2.09 8.14
C GLN A 52 -16.72 1.69 7.23
N TRP A 53 -16.55 1.77 5.90
CA TRP A 53 -17.63 1.52 4.96
C TRP A 53 -17.82 0.01 4.70
N PRO A 54 -19.05 -0.53 4.83
CA PRO A 54 -19.33 -1.93 4.54
C PRO A 54 -18.98 -2.31 3.09
N GLY A 55 -18.22 -3.40 2.92
CA GLY A 55 -17.80 -3.89 1.61
C GLY A 55 -16.62 -3.13 1.01
N PHE A 56 -15.91 -2.31 1.79
CA PHE A 56 -14.60 -1.78 1.41
C PHE A 56 -13.47 -2.55 2.14
N PRO A 57 -12.35 -2.86 1.46
CA PRO A 57 -12.12 -2.77 0.01
C PRO A 57 -12.97 -3.78 -0.80
N PRO A 58 -13.17 -3.55 -2.12
CA PRO A 58 -13.88 -4.50 -2.99
C PRO A 58 -13.23 -5.89 -3.01
N PRO A 59 -14.02 -6.98 -3.01
CA PRO A 59 -13.52 -8.34 -2.79
C PRO A 59 -12.57 -8.85 -3.89
N ASP A 60 -12.65 -8.31 -5.10
CA ASP A 60 -11.80 -8.71 -6.24
C ASP A 60 -10.60 -7.77 -6.45
N LEU A 61 -10.36 -6.87 -5.50
CA LEU A 61 -9.27 -5.90 -5.59
C LEU A 61 -7.91 -6.61 -5.49
N THR A 62 -7.12 -6.53 -6.57
CA THR A 62 -5.79 -7.15 -6.67
C THR A 62 -4.67 -6.11 -6.70
N LEU A 63 -4.96 -4.90 -7.17
CA LEU A 63 -4.04 -3.78 -7.22
C LEU A 63 -4.60 -2.61 -6.42
N PHE A 64 -3.84 -2.16 -5.42
CA PHE A 64 -4.20 -1.02 -4.60
C PHE A 64 -3.08 0.02 -4.57
N ILE A 65 -3.41 1.24 -4.98
CA ILE A 65 -2.52 2.41 -4.88
C ILE A 65 -3.11 3.35 -3.85
N LEU A 66 -2.33 3.66 -2.81
CA LEU A 66 -2.71 4.61 -1.78
C LEU A 66 -1.76 5.81 -1.83
N SER A 67 -2.31 6.98 -2.12
CA SER A 67 -1.61 8.26 -2.26
C SER A 67 -2.13 9.25 -1.21
N GLY A 68 -1.27 10.18 -0.77
CA GLY A 68 -1.69 11.32 0.05
C GLY A 68 -2.05 11.03 1.52
N THR A 69 -2.11 9.76 1.95
CA THR A 69 -2.66 9.38 3.27
C THR A 69 -1.73 9.69 4.44
N ARG A 70 -2.20 10.50 5.38
CA ARG A 70 -1.41 10.99 6.52
C ARG A 70 -2.29 11.22 7.78
N PRO A 71 -2.02 10.53 8.90
CA PRO A 71 -1.14 9.37 9.07
C PRO A 71 -1.76 8.07 8.52
N LEU A 72 -0.93 7.17 8.01
CA LEU A 72 -1.32 5.79 7.70
C LEU A 72 -0.88 4.86 8.84
N TYR A 73 -1.83 4.17 9.46
CA TYR A 73 -1.55 3.20 10.51
C TYR A 73 -1.42 1.79 9.92
N LEU A 74 -0.52 0.98 10.48
CA LEU A 74 -0.32 -0.39 9.97
C LEU A 74 -1.58 -1.24 10.06
N HIS A 75 -2.39 -1.10 11.13
CA HIS A 75 -3.64 -1.86 11.26
C HIS A 75 -4.61 -1.59 10.10
N GLN A 76 -4.59 -0.39 9.52
CA GLN A 76 -5.43 -0.04 8.37
C GLN A 76 -5.01 -0.83 7.13
N LEU A 77 -3.70 -0.97 6.92
CA LEU A 77 -3.18 -1.84 5.86
C LEU A 77 -3.57 -3.30 6.09
N VAL A 78 -3.54 -3.78 7.34
CA VAL A 78 -3.98 -5.14 7.66
C VAL A 78 -5.44 -5.36 7.27
N ILE A 79 -6.33 -4.42 7.60
CA ILE A 79 -7.74 -4.51 7.22
C ILE A 79 -7.87 -4.61 5.69
N ILE A 80 -7.14 -3.76 4.95
CA ILE A 80 -7.18 -3.76 3.48
C ILE A 80 -6.70 -5.10 2.91
N LEU A 81 -5.55 -5.56 3.37
CA LEU A 81 -4.88 -6.75 2.84
C LEU A 81 -5.53 -8.06 3.32
N GLY A 82 -6.27 -8.02 4.42
CA GLY A 82 -7.05 -9.15 4.92
C GLY A 82 -8.44 -9.27 4.28
N SER A 83 -8.97 -8.19 3.71
CA SER A 83 -10.33 -8.16 3.15
C SER A 83 -10.37 -8.38 1.63
N SER A 84 -9.24 -8.19 0.94
CA SER A 84 -9.13 -8.35 -0.51
C SER A 84 -7.83 -9.06 -0.90
N PRO A 85 -7.80 -9.79 -2.03
CA PRO A 85 -6.63 -10.51 -2.53
C PRO A 85 -5.61 -9.56 -3.19
N VAL A 86 -5.24 -8.48 -2.50
CA VAL A 86 -4.31 -7.48 -3.01
C VAL A 86 -2.92 -8.09 -3.10
N VAL A 87 -2.48 -8.33 -4.34
CA VAL A 87 -1.13 -8.82 -4.65
C VAL A 87 -0.18 -7.69 -4.98
N SER A 88 -0.70 -6.53 -5.42
CA SER A 88 0.10 -5.34 -5.73
C SER A 88 -0.33 -4.15 -4.86
N LEU A 89 0.58 -3.68 -4.01
CA LEU A 89 0.39 -2.52 -3.14
C LEU A 89 1.42 -1.43 -3.50
N SER A 90 0.92 -0.23 -3.82
CA SER A 90 1.76 0.96 -3.99
C SER A 90 1.33 2.03 -3.01
N MET A 91 2.20 2.41 -2.09
CA MET A 91 1.97 3.54 -1.18
C MET A 91 2.81 4.73 -1.66
N ARG A 92 2.19 5.89 -1.83
CA ARG A 92 2.82 7.14 -2.29
C ARG A 92 2.50 8.27 -1.33
N GLU A 93 3.45 9.16 -1.13
CA GLU A 93 3.27 10.40 -0.35
C GLU A 93 2.70 10.22 1.06
N PHE A 94 2.88 9.04 1.66
CA PHE A 94 2.27 8.70 2.95
C PHE A 94 3.23 9.00 4.13
N PHE A 95 2.66 9.02 5.34
CA PHE A 95 3.42 9.08 6.58
C PHE A 95 3.07 7.86 7.43
N MET A 96 4.03 6.93 7.58
CA MET A 96 3.83 5.78 8.46
C MET A 96 4.01 6.24 9.91
N SER A 97 2.98 6.03 10.73
CA SER A 97 3.13 6.19 12.17
C SER A 97 3.94 5.02 12.74
N ASP A 98 4.84 5.29 13.70
CA ASP A 98 5.59 4.27 14.43
C ASP A 98 4.72 3.40 15.36
N LEU A 99 3.43 3.74 15.49
CA LEU A 99 2.47 2.97 16.26
C LEU A 99 2.15 1.65 15.56
N GLN A 100 2.93 0.61 15.89
CA GLN A 100 2.63 -0.78 15.55
C GLN A 100 1.74 -1.40 16.64
N PRO A 101 0.62 -2.04 16.28
CA PRO A 101 -0.06 -2.96 17.20
C PRO A 101 0.89 -4.10 17.59
N ARG A 102 0.97 -4.43 18.88
CA ARG A 102 1.89 -5.46 19.41
C ARG A 102 1.60 -6.87 18.88
N ASP A 103 0.38 -7.11 18.43
CA ASP A 103 -0.12 -8.44 18.06
C ASP A 103 -0.15 -8.69 16.55
N TYR A 104 0.48 -7.81 15.75
CA TYR A 104 0.54 -8.00 14.32
C TYR A 104 1.64 -8.99 13.94
N SER A 105 1.25 -10.17 13.45
CA SER A 105 2.15 -11.01 12.66
C SER A 105 1.86 -10.84 11.16
N PRO A 106 2.79 -10.27 10.38
CA PRO A 106 2.65 -10.18 8.93
C PRO A 106 2.63 -11.52 8.18
N ASP A 107 2.51 -12.67 8.85
CA ASP A 107 2.76 -13.98 8.21
C ASP A 107 1.81 -14.29 7.03
N ASP A 108 0.63 -13.63 6.98
CA ASP A 108 -0.39 -13.89 5.97
C ASP A 108 -0.40 -12.91 4.78
N LEU A 109 0.54 -11.95 4.71
CA LEU A 109 0.56 -11.01 3.60
C LEU A 109 0.98 -11.69 2.29
N ARG A 110 0.03 -11.83 1.37
CA ARG A 110 0.23 -12.37 0.00
C ARG A 110 0.70 -11.32 -1.00
N ILE A 111 1.41 -10.28 -0.56
CA ILE A 111 1.89 -9.23 -1.45
C ILE A 111 3.01 -9.79 -2.34
N GLU A 112 2.81 -9.69 -3.64
CA GLU A 112 3.77 -10.04 -4.68
C GLU A 112 4.57 -8.81 -5.13
N HIS A 113 3.94 -7.64 -5.15
CA HIS A 113 4.55 -6.41 -5.61
C HIS A 113 4.31 -5.29 -4.62
N LEU A 114 5.39 -4.84 -3.97
CA LEU A 114 5.33 -3.73 -3.02
C LEU A 114 6.12 -2.54 -3.55
N SER A 115 5.46 -1.39 -3.62
CA SER A 115 6.10 -0.12 -3.95
C SER A 115 5.84 0.90 -2.84
N ILE A 116 6.91 1.51 -2.34
CA ILE A 116 6.84 2.49 -1.26
C ILE A 116 7.54 3.77 -1.71
N ALA A 117 6.77 4.82 -1.94
CA ALA A 117 7.28 6.16 -2.22
C ALA A 117 6.72 7.15 -1.20
N GLY A 118 7.51 8.15 -0.79
CA GLY A 118 7.10 8.98 0.33
C GLY A 118 7.96 10.22 0.51
N TYR A 119 7.37 11.23 1.13
CA TYR A 119 8.04 12.52 1.29
C TYR A 119 8.81 12.60 2.60
N ARG A 120 10.10 12.98 2.54
CA ARG A 120 10.86 13.38 3.73
C ARG A 120 10.32 14.71 4.25
N ARG A 121 9.49 14.69 5.29
CA ARG A 121 9.20 15.91 6.08
C ARG A 121 10.00 16.01 7.38
N ARG A 122 10.41 14.89 8.00
CA ARG A 122 11.27 14.86 9.21
C ARG A 122 12.11 13.57 9.28
N ALA A 123 13.19 13.60 10.08
CA ALA A 123 14.19 12.53 10.24
C ALA A 123 13.64 11.18 10.77
N SER A 124 12.35 11.08 11.13
CA SER A 124 11.76 9.90 11.76
C SER A 124 11.33 8.80 10.77
N ALA A 125 11.25 9.07 9.47
CA ALA A 125 10.76 8.09 8.48
C ALA A 125 11.86 7.25 7.81
N ILE A 126 13.08 7.24 8.36
CA ILE A 126 14.19 6.48 7.78
C ILE A 126 13.98 4.98 8.01
N ILE A 127 13.78 4.24 6.93
CA ILE A 127 13.72 2.77 6.97
C ILE A 127 15.15 2.25 6.96
N GLY A 128 15.58 1.68 8.09
CA GLY A 128 16.88 1.05 8.22
C GLY A 128 17.01 -0.19 7.34
N VAL A 129 18.22 -0.42 6.80
CA VAL A 129 18.55 -1.58 5.96
C VAL A 129 18.16 -2.92 6.61
N LYS A 130 18.40 -3.05 7.92
CA LYS A 130 18.04 -4.24 8.69
C LYS A 130 16.54 -4.54 8.60
N ARG A 131 15.69 -3.51 8.67
CA ARG A 131 14.23 -3.64 8.59
C ARG A 131 13.77 -4.04 7.19
N VAL A 132 14.34 -3.45 6.14
CA VAL A 132 14.08 -3.84 4.74
C VAL A 132 14.43 -5.31 4.51
N LYS A 133 15.64 -5.72 4.91
CA LYS A 133 16.06 -7.13 4.78
C LYS A 133 15.15 -8.08 5.56
N ALA A 134 14.82 -7.74 6.81
CA ALA A 134 13.95 -8.57 7.64
C ALA A 134 12.56 -8.75 7.00
N PHE A 135 11.97 -7.66 6.48
CA PHE A 135 10.71 -7.70 5.76
C PHE A 135 10.80 -8.62 4.54
N ILE A 136 11.77 -8.40 3.65
CA ILE A 136 11.91 -9.18 2.42
C ILE A 136 12.09 -10.67 2.73
N LYS A 137 12.94 -11.01 3.70
CA LYS A 137 13.15 -12.42 4.10
C LYS A 137 11.87 -13.05 4.63
N LYS A 138 11.11 -12.31 5.45
CA LYS A 138 9.84 -12.79 6.01
C LYS A 138 8.83 -13.10 4.91
N HIS A 139 8.76 -12.27 3.88
CA HIS A 139 7.77 -12.41 2.79
C HIS A 139 8.32 -13.05 1.51
N ARG A 140 9.52 -13.64 1.53
CA ARG A 140 10.21 -14.14 0.33
C ARG A 140 9.46 -15.23 -0.44
N ALA A 141 8.48 -15.89 0.18
CA ALA A 141 7.68 -16.93 -0.46
C ALA A 141 6.64 -16.36 -1.44
N THR A 142 6.17 -15.13 -1.20
CA THR A 142 5.13 -14.47 -2.01
C THR A 142 5.65 -13.24 -2.72
N LEU A 143 6.61 -12.52 -2.13
CA LEU A 143 7.11 -11.26 -2.67
C LEU A 143 7.97 -11.51 -3.90
N LEU A 144 7.59 -10.93 -5.04
CA LEU A 144 8.30 -10.99 -6.31
C LEU A 144 9.06 -9.70 -6.62
N SER A 145 8.54 -8.55 -6.19
CA SER A 145 9.20 -7.25 -6.40
C SER A 145 9.06 -6.30 -5.21
N PHE A 146 10.14 -5.58 -4.91
CA PHE A 146 10.18 -4.57 -3.86
C PHE A 146 10.80 -3.28 -4.36
N LYS A 147 10.00 -2.22 -4.44
CA LYS A 147 10.39 -0.87 -4.84
C LYS A 147 10.32 0.06 -3.65
N ILE A 148 11.35 0.86 -3.45
CA ILE A 148 11.39 1.85 -2.38
C ILE A 148 11.99 3.16 -2.87
N ASP A 149 11.40 4.27 -2.51
CA ASP A 149 11.96 5.59 -2.76
C ASP A 149 13.26 5.75 -1.98
N ARG A 150 14.32 6.18 -2.70
CA ARG A 150 15.65 6.37 -2.12
C ARG A 150 15.63 7.36 -0.95
N ALA A 151 14.74 8.34 -0.95
CA ALA A 151 14.61 9.30 0.14
C ALA A 151 14.19 8.64 1.47
N LEU A 152 13.49 7.50 1.42
CA LEU A 152 13.03 6.77 2.60
C LEU A 152 14.12 5.87 3.21
N LEU A 153 15.17 5.55 2.45
CA LEU A 153 16.29 4.78 2.96
C LEU A 153 17.23 5.64 3.79
N ALA A 154 17.95 4.98 4.72
CA ALA A 154 19.05 5.62 5.44
C ALA A 154 20.09 6.15 4.43
N PRO A 155 20.71 7.32 4.65
CA PRO A 155 21.74 7.83 3.75
C PRO A 155 22.91 6.85 3.51
N SER A 156 23.19 5.99 4.50
CA SER A 156 24.20 4.93 4.44
C SER A 156 23.72 3.64 3.75
N ALA A 157 22.45 3.57 3.33
CA ALA A 157 21.91 2.39 2.68
C ALA A 157 22.44 2.28 1.25
N ASP A 158 23.33 1.31 1.03
CA ASP A 158 23.74 0.88 -0.30
C ASP A 158 22.81 -0.24 -0.80
N VAL A 159 21.95 0.08 -1.76
CA VAL A 159 21.00 -0.86 -2.36
C VAL A 159 21.70 -2.01 -3.07
N SER A 160 22.88 -1.79 -3.63
CA SER A 160 23.69 -2.85 -4.24
C SER A 160 24.18 -3.83 -3.18
N ALA A 161 24.62 -3.33 -2.02
CA ALA A 161 25.00 -4.17 -0.88
C ALA A 161 23.81 -4.95 -0.31
N ILE A 162 22.61 -4.34 -0.25
CA ILE A 162 21.38 -5.03 0.16
C ILE A 162 21.08 -6.19 -0.78
N ASN A 163 21.05 -5.93 -2.09
CA ASN A 163 20.73 -6.95 -3.10
C ASN A 163 21.75 -8.08 -3.10
N ARG A 164 23.05 -7.77 -3.07
CA ARG A 164 24.12 -8.78 -2.97
C ARG A 164 23.94 -9.66 -1.73
N SER A 165 23.60 -9.05 -0.60
CA SER A 165 23.39 -9.79 0.64
C SER A 165 22.14 -10.66 0.61
N LEU A 166 21.06 -10.24 -0.06
CA LEU A 166 19.86 -11.07 -0.25
C LEU A 166 20.16 -12.26 -1.16
N GLU A 167 20.91 -12.03 -2.25
CA GLU A 167 21.32 -13.07 -3.20
C GLU A 167 22.20 -14.13 -2.54
N GLN A 168 23.19 -13.73 -1.73
CA GLN A 168 24.02 -14.64 -0.94
C GLN A 168 23.22 -15.52 0.03
N GLU A 169 22.05 -15.06 0.44
CA GLU A 169 21.14 -15.77 1.33
C GLU A 169 20.05 -16.56 0.56
N GLY A 170 20.16 -16.66 -0.78
CA GLY A 170 19.23 -17.40 -1.63
C GLY A 170 17.87 -16.71 -1.82
N VAL A 171 17.78 -15.40 -1.58
CA VAL A 171 16.55 -14.63 -1.78
C VAL A 171 16.56 -14.00 -3.18
N SER A 172 15.57 -14.35 -4.01
CA SER A 172 15.45 -13.88 -5.39
C SER A 172 14.90 -12.45 -5.53
N VAL A 173 14.30 -11.91 -4.47
CA VAL A 173 13.68 -10.58 -4.48
C VAL A 173 14.74 -9.49 -4.56
N ARG A 174 14.63 -8.62 -5.57
CA ARG A 174 15.49 -7.44 -5.73
C ARG A 174 14.82 -6.19 -5.17
N VAL A 175 15.61 -5.41 -4.44
CA VAL A 175 15.30 -4.04 -4.03
C VAL A 175 15.64 -3.11 -5.19
N VAL A 176 14.65 -2.36 -5.64
CA VAL A 176 14.81 -1.34 -6.69
C VAL A 176 14.47 0.02 -6.11
N THR A 177 15.30 1.02 -6.38
CA THR A 177 14.99 2.40 -6.00
C THR A 177 14.12 3.07 -7.06
N VAL A 178 13.08 3.76 -6.62
CA VAL A 178 12.29 4.66 -7.47
C VAL A 178 12.64 6.11 -7.16
N LYS A 179 12.45 6.98 -8.16
CA LYS A 179 12.63 8.44 -8.05
C LYS A 179 11.30 9.10 -7.75
#